data_AF-H0EA77-F1
#
_entry.id   AF-H0EA77-F1
#
_cell.length_a   1.000
_cell.length_b   1.000
_cell.length_c   1.000
_cell.angle_alpha   90.00
_cell.angle_beta   90.00
_cell.angle_gamma   90.00
#
_symmetry.space_group_name_H-M   'P 1'
#
loop_
_entity.id
_entity.type
_entity.pdbx_description
1 polymer ?
#
loop_
_entity_poly.entity_id
_entity_poly.type
_entity_poly.pdbx_seq_one_letter_code
_entity_poly.pdbx_strand_id
1 'polypeptide(L)'
;MAITPAAITPELNAVGGRIRNRTLDSLGRELGTFTGDTRPTDAEARTCIDTAARYVARELGKPGTTWDGDLLEDAKDAVASRAALLIETSYYADGSRPDNDIADQLGRIAREELDSLKTTARDNQIGGERIRSIRIVSANRRTSGA
;
A
#
# COMPACT_ATOMS: atom_id res chain seq x y z
N MET A 1 10.00 -6.27 9.69
CA MET A 1 8.98 -7.35 9.67
C MET A 1 8.87 -7.90 8.25
N ALA A 2 8.48 -9.17 8.04
CA ALA A 2 8.19 -9.65 6.69
C ALA A 2 6.89 -9.01 6.17
N ILE A 3 6.85 -8.56 4.91
CA ILE A 3 5.61 -8.03 4.34
C ILE A 3 4.62 -9.18 4.19
N THR A 4 3.48 -9.04 4.84
CA THR A 4 2.31 -9.90 4.64
C THR A 4 1.13 -9.02 4.27
N PRO A 5 0.14 -9.52 3.52
CA PRO A 5 -1.07 -8.74 3.23
C PRO A 5 -1.68 -8.12 4.49
N ALA A 6 -1.78 -8.88 5.58
CA ALA A 6 -2.33 -8.41 6.85
C ALA A 6 -1.54 -7.25 7.48
N ALA A 7 -0.23 -7.17 7.28
CA ALA A 7 0.60 -6.09 7.83
C ALA A 7 0.42 -4.75 7.11
N ILE A 8 -0.05 -4.79 5.85
CA ILE A 8 -0.23 -3.62 4.98
C ILE A 8 -1.69 -3.37 4.64
N THR A 9 -2.62 -4.08 5.30
CA THR A 9 -4.05 -3.84 5.15
C THR A 9 -4.41 -2.51 5.82
N PRO A 10 -4.91 -1.51 5.08
CA PRO A 10 -5.40 -0.27 5.67
C PRO A 10 -6.78 -0.46 6.31
N GLU A 11 -7.16 0.50 7.14
CA GLU A 11 -8.51 0.62 7.67
C GLU A 11 -9.51 1.10 6.60
N LEU A 12 -10.79 0.79 6.77
CA LEU A 12 -11.84 1.16 5.79
C LEU A 12 -11.96 2.67 5.58
N ASN A 13 -11.75 3.47 6.64
CA ASN A 13 -11.78 4.93 6.55
C ASN A 13 -10.65 5.51 5.68
N ALA A 14 -9.49 4.85 5.60
CA ALA A 14 -8.40 5.28 4.72
C ALA A 14 -8.80 5.15 3.24
N VAL A 15 -9.56 4.11 2.89
CA VAL A 15 -10.11 3.94 1.54
C VAL A 15 -11.29 4.88 1.30
N GLY A 16 -12.23 4.94 2.25
CA GLY A 16 -13.39 5.84 2.16
C GLY A 16 -13.00 7.31 2.02
N GLY A 17 -11.92 7.73 2.67
CA GLY A 17 -11.35 9.07 2.55
C GLY A 17 -10.85 9.42 1.15
N ARG A 18 -10.43 8.42 0.35
CA ARG A 18 -9.96 8.61 -1.04
C ARG A 18 -11.12 8.71 -2.04
N ILE A 19 -12.29 8.16 -1.72
CA ILE A 19 -13.50 8.16 -2.56
C ILE A 19 -14.75 8.51 -1.74
N ARG A 20 -14.74 9.70 -1.09
CA ARG A 20 -15.77 10.12 -0.13
C ARG A 20 -17.18 10.13 -0.70
N ASN A 21 -17.31 10.51 -1.97
CA ASN A 21 -18.57 10.51 -2.72
C ASN A 21 -19.16 9.10 -2.95
N ARG A 22 -18.44 8.02 -2.60
CA ARG A 22 -18.94 6.64 -2.61
C ARG A 22 -19.29 6.10 -1.23
N THR A 23 -19.11 6.92 -0.19
CA THR A 23 -19.46 6.57 1.20
C THR A 23 -20.82 7.14 1.63
N LEU A 24 -21.75 7.25 0.67
CA LEU A 24 -23.07 7.84 0.89
C LEU A 24 -24.02 6.80 1.49
N ASP A 25 -24.78 7.21 2.52
CA ASP A 25 -25.93 6.45 3.02
C ASP A 25 -27.16 6.58 2.09
N SER A 26 -28.24 5.90 2.44
CA SER A 26 -29.52 5.96 1.69
C SER A 26 -30.17 7.35 1.66
N LEU A 27 -29.71 8.28 2.51
CA LEU A 27 -30.16 9.68 2.57
C LEU A 27 -29.20 10.62 1.83
N GLY A 28 -28.15 10.10 1.17
CA GLY A 28 -27.16 10.89 0.45
C GLY A 28 -26.16 11.63 1.34
N ARG A 29 -25.96 11.17 2.58
CA ARG A 29 -24.96 11.76 3.50
C ARG A 29 -23.62 11.04 3.38
N GLU A 30 -22.55 11.81 3.26
CA GLU A 30 -21.19 11.26 3.31
C GLU A 30 -20.83 10.79 4.72
N LEU A 31 -20.56 9.50 4.86
CA LEU A 31 -20.14 8.89 6.11
C LEU A 31 -18.61 8.92 6.30
N GLY A 32 -17.85 9.08 5.22
CA GLY A 32 -16.37 9.04 5.24
C GLY A 32 -15.79 7.64 5.40
N THR A 33 -16.63 6.61 5.47
CA THR A 33 -16.23 5.20 5.49
C THR A 33 -17.36 4.32 4.92
N PHE A 34 -17.04 3.08 4.57
CA PHE A 34 -18.04 2.11 4.10
C PHE A 34 -18.75 1.48 5.29
N THR A 35 -20.06 1.28 5.15
CA THR A 35 -20.92 0.65 6.16
C THR A 35 -21.84 -0.37 5.49
N GLY A 36 -22.69 -1.07 6.24
CA GLY A 36 -23.72 -1.93 5.65
C GLY A 36 -24.75 -1.17 4.79
N ASP A 37 -24.86 0.15 4.96
CA ASP A 37 -25.82 1.00 4.25
C ASP A 37 -25.23 1.75 3.04
N THR A 38 -23.92 1.59 2.77
CA THR A 38 -23.26 2.16 1.60
C THR A 38 -23.26 1.19 0.42
N ARG A 39 -22.94 1.67 -0.78
CA ARG A 39 -22.62 0.81 -1.94
C ARG A 39 -21.23 1.16 -2.47
N PRO A 40 -20.24 0.26 -2.43
CA PRO A 40 -20.27 -1.07 -1.81
C PRO A 40 -20.50 -1.01 -0.30
N THR A 41 -20.91 -2.14 0.26
CA THR A 41 -20.96 -2.35 1.71
C THR A 41 -19.55 -2.42 2.30
N ASP A 42 -19.43 -2.35 3.62
CA ASP A 42 -18.16 -2.53 4.34
C ASP A 42 -17.50 -3.90 4.05
N ALA A 43 -18.27 -4.99 4.01
CA ALA A 43 -17.78 -6.34 3.71
C ALA A 43 -17.25 -6.46 2.27
N GLU A 44 -17.96 -5.85 1.31
CA GLU A 44 -17.53 -5.79 -0.09
C GLU A 44 -16.28 -4.92 -0.26
N ALA A 45 -16.22 -3.75 0.39
CA ALA A 45 -15.05 -2.89 0.39
C ALA A 45 -13.83 -3.59 1.01
N ARG A 46 -14.01 -4.37 2.10
CA ARG A 46 -12.95 -5.20 2.68
C ARG A 46 -12.42 -6.25 1.70
N THR A 47 -13.29 -6.83 0.88
CA THR A 47 -12.87 -7.77 -0.17
C THR A 47 -11.98 -7.10 -1.23
N CYS A 48 -12.30 -5.86 -1.61
CA CYS A 48 -11.44 -5.05 -2.49
C CYS A 48 -10.09 -4.73 -1.83
N ILE A 49 -10.10 -4.37 -0.54
CA ILE A 49 -8.88 -4.11 0.25
C ILE A 49 -8.00 -5.34 0.31
N ASP A 50 -8.54 -6.50 0.65
CA ASP A 50 -7.78 -7.75 0.73
C ASP A 50 -7.14 -8.12 -0.61
N THR A 51 -7.87 -7.89 -1.71
CA THR A 51 -7.37 -8.10 -3.07
C THR A 51 -6.21 -7.16 -3.38
N ALA A 52 -6.34 -5.89 -3.03
CA ALA A 52 -5.29 -4.87 -3.18
C ALA A 52 -4.06 -5.20 -2.33
N ALA A 53 -4.24 -5.58 -1.05
CA ALA A 53 -3.15 -5.95 -0.15
C ALA A 53 -2.35 -7.15 -0.67
N ARG A 54 -3.02 -8.18 -1.18
CA ARG A 54 -2.36 -9.34 -1.81
C ARG A 54 -1.57 -8.93 -3.06
N TYR A 55 -2.12 -8.03 -3.88
CA TYR A 55 -1.44 -7.52 -5.06
C TYR A 55 -0.17 -6.75 -4.67
N VAL A 56 -0.28 -5.76 -3.79
CA VAL A 56 0.87 -4.95 -3.35
C VAL A 56 1.93 -5.81 -2.66
N ALA A 57 1.54 -6.71 -1.75
CA ALA A 57 2.49 -7.62 -1.09
C ALA A 57 3.26 -8.50 -2.09
N ARG A 58 2.60 -8.96 -3.17
CA ARG A 58 3.27 -9.72 -4.24
C ARG A 58 4.25 -8.87 -5.03
N GLU A 59 3.87 -7.63 -5.35
CA GLU A 59 4.68 -6.70 -6.13
C GLU A 59 5.93 -6.20 -5.40
N LEU A 60 5.89 -6.13 -4.07
CA LEU A 60 7.01 -5.69 -3.24
C LEU A 60 8.07 -6.78 -2.99
N GLY A 61 7.81 -8.03 -3.37
CA GLY A 61 8.82 -9.07 -3.42
C GLY A 61 9.29 -9.60 -2.05
N LYS A 62 10.28 -10.50 -2.11
CA LYS A 62 10.49 -11.64 -1.20
C LYS A 62 10.51 -11.36 0.32
N PRO A 63 10.03 -12.34 1.12
CA PRO A 63 10.24 -12.36 2.57
C PRO A 63 11.75 -12.34 2.89
N GLY A 64 12.17 -11.35 3.69
CA GLY A 64 13.56 -11.21 4.14
C GLY A 64 14.03 -9.76 4.31
N THR A 65 13.42 -8.82 3.59
CA THR A 65 13.65 -7.38 3.81
C THR A 65 12.95 -6.97 5.09
N THR A 66 13.67 -6.32 6.00
CA THR A 66 13.05 -5.75 7.20
C THR A 66 12.51 -4.39 6.83
N TRP A 67 11.19 -4.27 6.76
CA TRP A 67 10.51 -3.00 6.56
C TRP A 67 10.41 -2.28 7.91
N ASP A 68 10.71 -0.98 7.91
CA ASP A 68 10.49 -0.08 9.03
C ASP A 68 9.04 0.41 9.05
N GLY A 69 8.69 1.21 10.07
CA GLY A 69 7.31 1.69 10.25
C GLY A 69 6.83 2.56 9.09
N ASP A 70 7.69 3.46 8.60
CA ASP A 70 7.33 4.42 7.55
C ASP A 70 7.02 3.71 6.23
N LEU A 71 7.85 2.74 5.82
CA LEU A 71 7.58 1.92 4.64
C LEU A 71 6.29 1.09 4.74
N LEU A 72 5.90 0.68 5.95
CA LEU A 72 4.64 -0.04 6.16
C LEU A 72 3.43 0.88 6.01
N GLU A 73 3.52 2.13 6.46
CA GLU A 73 2.46 3.12 6.26
C GLU A 73 2.34 3.50 4.78
N ASP A 74 3.46 3.72 4.07
CA ASP A 74 3.46 3.95 2.63
C ASP A 74 2.85 2.77 1.85
N ALA A 75 3.09 1.53 2.30
CA ALA A 75 2.48 0.35 1.72
C ALA A 75 0.95 0.32 1.95
N LYS A 76 0.46 0.73 3.13
CA LYS A 76 -0.98 0.84 3.40
C LYS A 76 -1.63 1.89 2.51
N ASP A 77 -0.95 3.00 2.25
CA ASP A 77 -1.43 4.04 1.34
C ASP A 77 -1.55 3.53 -0.10
N ALA A 78 -0.54 2.82 -0.60
CA ALA A 78 -0.60 2.17 -1.91
C ALA A 78 -1.74 1.15 -2.00
N VAL A 79 -1.98 0.37 -0.93
CA VAL A 79 -3.13 -0.55 -0.85
C VAL A 79 -4.44 0.23 -0.86
N ALA A 80 -4.55 1.35 -0.14
CA ALA A 80 -5.76 2.14 -0.08
C ALA A 80 -6.14 2.74 -1.45
N SER A 81 -5.18 3.31 -2.18
CA SER A 81 -5.40 3.78 -3.56
C SER A 81 -5.84 2.67 -4.49
N ARG A 82 -5.17 1.51 -4.39
CA ARG A 82 -5.49 0.36 -5.24
C ARG A 82 -6.88 -0.20 -4.93
N ALA A 83 -7.27 -0.26 -3.65
CA ALA A 83 -8.60 -0.66 -3.25
C ALA A 83 -9.67 0.31 -3.75
N ALA A 84 -9.43 1.62 -3.64
CA ALA A 84 -10.33 2.65 -4.18
C ALA A 84 -10.51 2.51 -5.70
N LEU A 85 -9.44 2.26 -6.44
CA LEU A 85 -9.51 1.96 -7.88
C LEU A 85 -10.36 0.71 -8.17
N LEU A 86 -10.16 -0.37 -7.42
CA LEU A 86 -10.95 -1.59 -7.59
C LEU A 86 -12.43 -1.34 -7.33
N ILE A 87 -12.77 -0.52 -6.33
CA ILE A 87 -14.15 -0.14 -6.04
C ILE A 87 -14.75 0.65 -7.21
N GLU A 88 -14.08 1.70 -7.68
CA GLU A 88 -14.56 2.51 -8.82
C GLU A 88 -14.76 1.64 -10.07
N THR A 89 -13.78 0.82 -10.41
CA THR A 89 -13.84 -0.03 -11.61
C THR A 89 -14.83 -1.19 -11.52
N SER A 90 -15.18 -1.65 -10.31
CA SER A 90 -16.10 -2.78 -10.13
C SER A 90 -17.55 -2.36 -9.92
N TYR A 91 -17.79 -1.21 -9.28
CA TYR A 91 -19.12 -0.75 -8.90
C TYR A 91 -19.62 0.45 -9.72
N TYR A 92 -18.72 1.17 -10.40
CA TYR A 92 -19.01 2.46 -11.01
C TYR A 92 -18.48 2.61 -12.45
N ALA A 93 -18.13 1.50 -13.11
CA ALA A 93 -17.58 1.48 -14.47
C ALA A 93 -18.62 1.60 -15.60
N ASP A 94 -19.91 1.55 -15.27
CA ASP A 94 -21.00 1.77 -16.22
C ASP A 94 -21.04 3.26 -16.60
N GLY A 95 -20.36 3.60 -17.71
CA GLY A 95 -20.10 4.94 -18.27
C GLY A 95 -21.28 5.88 -18.54
N SER A 96 -22.40 5.68 -17.85
CA SER A 96 -23.48 6.63 -17.61
C SER A 96 -23.07 7.82 -16.74
N ARG A 97 -21.91 7.77 -16.06
CA ARG A 97 -21.36 8.88 -15.29
C ARG A 97 -20.17 9.51 -16.03
N PRO A 98 -20.07 10.85 -16.07
CA PRO A 98 -18.90 11.55 -16.63
C PRO A 98 -17.61 11.34 -15.81
N ASP A 99 -17.67 10.61 -14.70
CA ASP A 99 -16.60 10.43 -13.72
C ASP A 99 -15.49 9.44 -14.12
N ASN A 100 -15.36 9.06 -15.41
CA ASN A 100 -14.29 8.17 -15.88
C ASN A 100 -12.88 8.70 -15.50
N ASP A 101 -12.75 10.01 -15.35
CA ASP A 101 -11.54 10.69 -14.88
C ASP A 101 -11.09 10.23 -13.48
N ILE A 102 -12.01 9.85 -12.59
CA ILE A 102 -11.68 9.42 -11.21
C ILE A 102 -10.95 8.08 -11.23
N ALA A 103 -11.45 7.09 -11.97
CA ALA A 103 -10.82 5.78 -12.07
C ALA A 103 -9.43 5.89 -12.71
N ASP A 104 -9.29 6.72 -13.76
CA ASP A 104 -8.00 6.97 -14.40
C ASP A 104 -7.02 7.69 -13.46
N GLN A 105 -7.50 8.69 -12.71
CA GLN A 105 -6.69 9.39 -11.70
C GLN A 105 -6.24 8.45 -10.58
N LEU A 106 -7.13 7.64 -10.02
CA LEU A 106 -6.79 6.63 -9.00
C LEU A 106 -5.82 5.59 -9.56
N GLY A 107 -5.98 5.20 -10.82
CA GLY A 107 -5.08 4.28 -11.51
C GLY A 107 -3.67 4.85 -11.64
N ARG A 108 -3.55 6.15 -11.87
CA ARG A 108 -2.25 6.86 -11.89
C ARG A 108 -1.63 6.92 -10.50
N ILE A 109 -2.37 7.40 -9.50
CA ILE A 109 -1.91 7.52 -8.11
C ILE A 109 -1.45 6.16 -7.57
N ALA A 110 -2.28 5.12 -7.73
CA ALA A 110 -1.94 3.78 -7.25
C ALA A 110 -0.68 3.20 -7.91
N ARG A 111 -0.38 3.59 -9.15
CA ARG A 111 0.85 3.17 -9.84
C ARG A 111 2.06 3.97 -9.34
N GLU A 112 1.94 5.28 -9.24
CA GLU A 112 2.99 6.18 -8.76
C GLU A 112 3.42 5.83 -7.33
N GLU A 113 2.45 5.62 -6.43
CA GLU A 113 2.71 5.19 -5.05
C GLU A 113 3.44 3.84 -5.02
N LEU A 114 2.99 2.85 -5.80
CA LEU A 114 3.63 1.54 -5.85
C LEU A 114 5.05 1.60 -6.44
N ASP A 115 5.28 2.40 -7.48
CA ASP A 115 6.59 2.55 -8.12
C ASP A 115 7.58 3.31 -7.23
N SER A 116 7.11 4.35 -6.53
CA SER A 116 7.87 5.07 -5.51
C SER A 116 8.25 4.12 -4.37
N LEU A 117 7.30 3.33 -3.88
CA LEU A 117 7.52 2.36 -2.81
C LEU A 117 8.52 1.27 -3.22
N LYS A 118 8.41 0.74 -4.44
CA LYS A 118 9.38 -0.23 -5.00
C LYS A 118 10.79 0.37 -5.09
N THR A 119 10.91 1.65 -5.44
CA THR A 119 12.19 2.34 -5.54
C THR A 119 12.82 2.49 -4.15
N THR A 120 12.07 3.00 -3.18
CA THR A 120 12.52 3.17 -1.80
C THR A 120 12.88 1.84 -1.14
N ALA A 121 12.08 0.79 -1.36
CA ALA A 121 12.36 -0.54 -0.84
C ALA A 121 13.68 -1.13 -1.40
N ARG A 122 14.00 -0.86 -2.67
CA ARG A 122 15.27 -1.26 -3.29
C ARG A 122 16.46 -0.48 -2.73
N ASP A 123 16.31 0.83 -2.56
CA ASP A 123 17.38 1.69 -2.05
C ASP A 123 17.75 1.33 -0.60
N ASN A 124 16.75 1.04 0.23
CA ASN A 124 16.96 0.56 1.59
C ASN A 124 17.65 -0.82 1.63
N GLN A 125 17.38 -1.68 0.66
CA GLN A 125 18.08 -2.96 0.53
C GLN A 125 19.58 -2.76 0.20
N ILE A 126 19.90 -1.87 -0.74
CA ILE A 126 21.27 -1.58 -1.16
C ILE A 126 22.07 -0.85 -0.06
N GLY A 127 21.42 0.10 0.64
CA GLY A 127 22.03 0.83 1.76
C GLY A 127 22.32 -0.06 2.97
N GLY A 128 21.42 -1.00 3.29
CA GLY A 128 21.58 -1.94 4.40
C GLY A 128 22.69 -2.98 4.21
N GLU A 129 22.92 -3.44 2.97
CA GLU A 129 24.03 -4.37 2.65
C GLU A 129 25.41 -3.69 2.73
N ARG A 130 25.53 -2.42 2.34
CA ARG A 130 26.81 -1.68 2.41
C ARG A 130 27.30 -1.49 3.84
N ILE A 131 26.41 -1.25 4.81
CA ILE A 131 26.80 -1.06 6.21
C ILE A 131 27.20 -2.39 6.86
N ARG A 132 26.56 -3.51 6.51
CA ARG A 132 26.91 -4.84 7.05
C ARG A 132 28.22 -5.41 6.51
N SER A 133 28.67 -4.94 5.34
CA SER A 133 29.91 -5.39 4.70
C SER A 133 31.16 -4.67 5.25
N ILE A 134 31.00 -3.53 5.94
CA ILE A 134 32.08 -2.87 6.69
C ILE A 134 32.15 -3.47 8.11
N ARG A 135 32.28 -4.80 8.20
CA ARG A 135 32.83 -5.42 9.41
C ARG A 135 34.34 -5.46 9.24
N ILE A 136 34.93 -4.30 9.49
CA ILE A 136 36.30 -4.03 9.90
C ILE A 136 37.17 -5.31 9.99
N VAL A 137 37.90 -5.60 8.91
CA VAL A 137 39.15 -6.36 8.97
C VAL A 137 40.18 -5.46 9.65
N SER A 138 40.12 -5.34 10.98
CA SER A 138 41.14 -4.64 11.77
C SER A 138 41.29 -5.30 13.14
N ALA A 139 41.77 -6.54 13.16
CA ALA A 139 42.42 -7.11 14.33
C ALA A 139 43.29 -8.31 13.93
N ASN A 140 44.51 -8.05 13.47
CA ASN A 140 45.75 -8.79 13.81
C ASN A 140 46.85 -8.54 12.76
N ARG A 141 47.46 -7.36 12.83
CA ARG A 141 48.87 -7.21 12.47
C ARG A 141 49.54 -6.34 13.50
N ARG A 142 50.40 -6.98 14.30
CA ARG A 142 51.56 -6.50 15.08
C ARG A 142 51.60 -7.28 16.41
N THR A 143 52.66 -7.90 16.87
CA THR A 143 54.03 -8.13 16.39
C THR A 143 54.67 -9.07 17.42
N SER A 144 55.52 -10.00 16.97
CA SER A 144 56.49 -10.70 17.80
C SER A 144 57.38 -9.73 18.60
N GLY A 145 57.85 -10.20 19.76
CA GLY A 145 59.19 -9.89 20.26
C GLY A 145 59.26 -9.10 21.56
N ALA A 146 59.40 -9.83 22.68
CA ALA A 146 60.47 -9.67 23.67
C ALA A 146 60.38 -10.83 24.67
#